data_AF-A0A3M8HE52-F1
#
_entry.id   AF-A0A3M8HE52-F1
#
_cell.length_a   1.000
_cell.length_b   1.000
_cell.length_c   1.000
_cell.angle_alpha   90.00
_cell.angle_beta   90.00
_cell.angle_gamma   90.00
#
_symmetry.space_group_name_H-M   'P 1'
#
loop_
_entity.id
_entity.type
_entity.pdbx_description
1 polymer ?
#
loop_
_entity_poly.entity_id
_entity_poly.type
_entity_poly.pdbx_seq_one_letter_code
_entity_poly.pdbx_strand_id
1 'polypeptide(L)' 'SNGFLEGINNKSKVLKRNAYGFRSYEHFKAKILLNNLSKKIGIHLG' A
#
# COMPACT_ATOMS: atom_id res chain seq x y z
N SER A 1 -9.93 2.09 19.18
CA SER A 1 -9.93 2.72 17.84
C SER A 1 -9.30 1.82 16.79
N ASN A 2 -10.09 1.30 15.85
CA ASN A 2 -9.61 0.53 14.70
C ASN A 2 -9.04 1.39 13.56
N GLY A 3 -8.93 2.71 13.75
CA GLY A 3 -8.52 3.67 12.72
C GLY A 3 -7.19 3.36 12.02
N PHE A 4 -6.23 2.75 12.71
CA PHE A 4 -4.98 2.31 12.09
C PHE A 4 -5.21 1.19 11.05
N LEU A 5 -5.96 0.16 11.43
CA LEU A 5 -6.31 -0.95 10.55
C LEU A 5 -7.24 -0.51 9.42
N GLU A 6 -8.19 0.38 9.69
CA GLU A 6 -9.07 0.97 8.68
C GLU A 6 -8.27 1.76 7.64
N GLY A 7 -7.28 2.54 8.07
CA GLY A 7 -6.38 3.27 7.17
C GLY A 7 -5.60 2.34 6.23
N ILE A 8 -5.09 1.21 6.74
CA ILE A 8 -4.42 0.19 5.92
C ILE A 8 -5.39 -0.44 4.92
N ASN A 9 -6.58 -0.82 5.37
CA ASN A 9 -7.60 -1.45 4.53
C ASN A 9 -8.09 -0.51 3.42
N ASN A 10 -8.30 0.76 3.72
CA ASN A 10 -8.71 1.76 2.73
C ASN A 10 -7.66 1.98 1.65
N LYS A 11 -6.36 2.04 2.02
CA LYS A 11 -5.26 2.12 1.05
C LYS A 11 -5.17 0.88 0.16
N SER A 12 -5.29 -0.31 0.74
CA SER A 12 -5.30 -1.56 -0.03
C SER A 12 -6.45 -1.57 -1.04
N LYS A 13 -7.65 -1.11 -0.64
CA LYS A 13 -8.80 -0.95 -1.54
C LYS A 13 -8.52 0.02 -2.69
N VAL A 14 -7.90 1.17 -2.42
CA VAL A 14 -7.53 2.14 -3.48
C VAL A 14 -6.49 1.55 -4.44
N LEU A 15 -5.49 0.82 -3.93
CA LEU A 15 -4.49 0.16 -4.76
C LEU A 15 -5.13 -0.92 -5.65
N LYS A 16 -6.09 -1.69 -5.13
CA LYS A 16 -6.84 -2.69 -5.91
C LYS A 16 -7.65 -2.08 -7.05
N ARG A 17 -8.24 -0.90 -6.85
CA ARG A 17 -8.98 -0.18 -7.91
C ARG A 17 -8.06 0.26 -9.05
N ASN A 18 -6.81 0.61 -8.72
CA ASN A 18 -5.78 1.01 -9.68
C ASN A 18 -4.90 -0.17 -10.13
N ALA A 19 -5.32 -1.41 -9.90
CA ALA A 19 -4.53 -2.61 -10.25
C ALA A 19 -4.69 -3.04 -11.71
N TYR A 20 -5.36 -2.24 -12.55
CA TYR A 20 -5.44 -2.51 -13.97
C TYR A 20 -4.03 -2.60 -14.59
N GLY A 21 -3.80 -3.62 -15.42
CA GLY A 21 -2.51 -3.85 -16.08
C GLY A 21 -1.48 -4.65 -15.26
N PHE A 22 -1.77 -5.03 -14.00
CA PHE A 22 -0.92 -5.97 -13.28
C PHE A 22 -1.04 -7.38 -13.88
N ARG A 23 0.07 -7.88 -14.43
CA ARG A 23 0.15 -9.23 -15.03
C ARG A 23 0.47 -10.33 -14.00
N SER A 24 0.92 -9.94 -12.81
CA SER A 24 1.25 -10.86 -11.70
C SER A 24 0.72 -10.32 -10.37
N TYR A 25 0.04 -11.18 -9.63
CA TYR A 25 -0.46 -10.89 -8.28
C TYR A 25 0.67 -10.60 -7.28
N GLU A 26 1.82 -11.24 -7.47
CA GLU A 26 3.00 -11.04 -6.61
C GLU A 26 3.53 -9.61 -6.73
N HIS A 27 3.56 -9.03 -7.94
CA HIS A 27 3.92 -7.62 -8.13
C HIS A 27 2.91 -6.68 -7.47
N PHE A 28 1.62 -7.03 -7.52
CA PHE A 28 0.59 -6.22 -6.89
C PHE A 28 0.71 -6.24 -5.35
N LYS A 29 0.97 -7.41 -4.75
CA LYS A 29 1.29 -7.54 -3.31
C LYS A 29 2.52 -6.74 -2.92
N ALA A 30 3.61 -6.84 -3.68
CA ALA A 30 4.84 -6.11 -3.40
C ALA A 30 4.60 -4.60 -3.36
N LYS A 31 3.76 -4.05 -4.26
CA LYS A 31 3.36 -2.64 -4.25
C LYS A 31 2.57 -2.25 -3.01
N ILE A 32 1.66 -3.11 -2.53
CA ILE A 32 0.91 -2.87 -1.29
C ILE A 32 1.88 -2.83 -0.08
N LEU A 33 2.78 -3.80 0.01
CA LEU A 33 3.77 -3.89 1.09
C LEU A 33 4.71 -2.68 1.09
N LEU A 34 5.22 -2.30 -0.07
CA LEU A 34 6.07 -1.13 -0.23
C LEU A 34 5.32 0.14 0.21
N ASN A 35 4.06 0.35 -0.18
CA ASN A 35 3.30 1.53 0.24
C ASN A 35 3.12 1.64 1.76
N ASN A 36 3.02 0.49 2.45
CA ASN A 36 2.92 0.44 3.90
C ASN A 36 4.27 0.67 4.60
N LEU A 37 5.38 0.19 4.02
CA LEU A 37 6.73 0.26 4.59
C LEU A 37 7.47 1.56 4.28
N SER A 38 7.30 2.13 3.08
CA SER A 38 7.97 3.36 2.61
C SER A 38 7.64 4.59 3.46
N LYS A 39 6.57 4.55 4.26
CA LYS A 39 6.29 5.57 5.28
C LYS A 39 7.43 5.75 6.30
N LYS A 40 8.29 4.75 6.51
CA LYS A 40 9.47 4.89 7.40
C LYS A 40 10.62 5.66 6.76
N ILE A 41 10.76 5.61 5.43
CA ILE A 41 11.93 6.17 4.71
C ILE A 41 11.78 7.67 4.46
N GLY A 42 10.57 8.12 4.10
CA GLY A 42 10.32 9.54 3.80
C GLY A 42 10.41 10.50 5.00
N ILE A 43 10.56 9.99 6.23
CA ILE A 43 10.71 10.80 7.45
C ILE A 43 12.19 11.13 7.73
N HIS A 44 13.14 10.41 7.11
CA HIS A 44 14.60 10.62 7.29
C HIS A 44 15.27 11.45 6.17
N LEU A 45 14.50 11.90 5.18
CA LEU A 45 15.00 12.69 4.04
C LEU A 45 14.57 14.17 4.13
N GLY A 46 14.32 14.67 5.34
CA GLY A 46 14.01 16.07 5.64
C GLY A 46 14.98 16.64 6.65
#